data_AF-A0A813J5T2-F1
#
_entry.id   AF-A0A813J5T2-F1
#
_cell.length_a   1.000
_cell.length_b   1.000
_cell.length_c   1.000
_cell.angle_alpha   90.00
_cell.angle_beta   90.00
_cell.angle_gamma   90.00
#
_symmetry.space_group_name_H-M   'P 1'
#
loop_
_entity.id
_entity.type
_entity.pdbx_description
1 polymer ?
#
loop_
_entity_poly.entity_id
_entity_poly.type
_entity_poly.pdbx_seq_one_letter_code
_entity_poly.pdbx_strand_id
1 'polypeptide(L)'
;VSARGLDYPDVTFVLQIGAPSDRAQYLHRLGRTARAGKDGAGLLLLPDFEKFFLNLLKDLPLTERPAPSRAALDEAQARVDKALPELHASDPNIGSQAYQAWMGQHKSFLGKLKWSPEELVEWANHFATEIMYLPEVPALEAKTVGMMGLKGVAGIVLAGRGESR
;
A
#
# COMPACT_ATOMS: atom_id res chain seq x y z
N VAL A 1 1.40 8.90 11.25
CA VAL A 1 1.00 7.95 12.32
C VAL A 1 0.34 8.75 13.43
N SER A 2 -0.69 8.19 14.09
CA SER A 2 -1.32 8.78 15.28
C SER A 2 -0.24 9.14 16.29
N ALA A 3 -0.36 10.29 16.95
CA ALA A 3 0.65 10.81 17.86
C ALA A 3 1.10 9.75 18.89
N ARG A 4 2.38 9.79 19.28
CA ARG A 4 2.90 9.01 20.42
C ARG A 4 1.99 9.24 21.62
N GLY A 5 1.46 8.18 22.22
CA GLY A 5 0.58 8.26 23.40
C GLY A 5 -0.90 8.02 23.15
N LEU A 6 -1.37 7.82 21.91
CA LEU A 6 -2.72 7.27 21.72
C LEU A 6 -2.77 5.81 22.14
N ASP A 7 -3.47 5.57 23.25
CA ASP A 7 -3.91 4.26 23.70
C ASP A 7 -5.36 4.05 23.24
N TYR A 8 -5.58 2.97 22.50
CA TYR A 8 -6.92 2.56 22.10
C TYR A 8 -7.28 1.39 23.01
N PRO A 9 -8.18 1.58 23.99
CA PRO A 9 -8.60 0.48 24.82
C PRO A 9 -9.30 -0.57 23.95
N ASP A 10 -9.07 -1.83 24.27
CA ASP A 10 -9.88 -2.97 23.80
C ASP A 10 -9.85 -3.23 22.30
N VAL A 11 -8.73 -2.91 21.65
CA VAL A 11 -8.47 -3.36 20.28
C VAL A 11 -8.38 -4.88 20.27
N THR A 12 -9.32 -5.53 19.57
CA THR A 12 -9.38 -7.00 19.43
C THR A 12 -8.57 -7.50 18.24
N PHE A 13 -8.42 -6.67 17.20
CA PHE A 13 -7.82 -7.09 15.94
C PHE A 13 -6.97 -6.00 15.29
N VAL A 14 -5.81 -6.39 14.75
CA VAL A 14 -4.94 -5.51 13.96
C VAL A 14 -4.75 -6.09 12.57
N LEU A 15 -5.31 -5.43 11.55
CA LEU A 15 -5.04 -5.71 10.14
C LEU A 15 -3.89 -4.82 9.65
N GLN A 16 -2.84 -5.43 9.11
CA GLN A 16 -1.73 -4.74 8.45
C GLN A 16 -1.72 -5.14 6.98
N ILE A 17 -1.83 -4.14 6.09
CA ILE A 17 -1.77 -4.34 4.64
C ILE A 17 -0.42 -3.81 4.15
N GLY A 18 0.34 -4.67 3.48
CA GLY A 18 1.67 -4.41 2.98
C GLY A 18 2.78 -4.50 4.03
N ALA A 19 4.02 -4.61 3.57
CA ALA A 19 5.19 -4.74 4.42
C ALA A 19 5.50 -3.42 5.17
N PRO A 20 5.63 -3.47 6.51
CA PRO A 20 6.19 -2.36 7.27
C PRO A 20 7.65 -2.07 6.92
N SER A 21 8.13 -0.87 7.27
CA SER A 21 9.51 -0.47 6.98
C SER A 21 10.57 -1.37 7.61
N ASP A 22 10.27 -1.89 8.80
CA ASP A 22 11.12 -2.79 9.56
C ASP A 22 10.29 -3.65 10.54
N ARG A 23 10.99 -4.59 11.20
CA ARG A 23 10.41 -5.48 12.21
C ARG A 23 9.83 -4.72 13.41
N ALA A 24 10.50 -3.66 13.88
CA ALA A 24 10.05 -2.92 15.05
C ALA A 24 8.70 -2.23 14.79
N GLN A 25 8.51 -1.69 13.59
CA GLN A 25 7.23 -1.13 13.13
C GLN A 25 6.13 -2.20 13.12
N TYR A 26 6.39 -3.40 12.61
CA TYR A 26 5.44 -4.50 12.67
C TYR A 26 5.01 -4.82 14.11
N LEU A 27 5.97 -4.98 15.03
CA LEU A 27 5.70 -5.29 16.43
C LEU A 27 4.97 -4.14 17.14
N HIS A 28 5.30 -2.88 16.87
CA HIS A 28 4.62 -1.71 17.44
C HIS A 28 3.17 -1.58 16.97
N ARG A 29 2.87 -1.98 15.73
CA ARG A 29 1.51 -2.04 15.18
C ARG A 29 0.74 -3.20 15.79
N LEU A 30 1.34 -4.39 15.86
CA LEU A 30 0.71 -5.57 16.44
C LEU A 30 0.41 -5.38 17.94
N GLY A 31 1.33 -4.75 18.69
CA GLY A 31 1.16 -4.44 20.12
C GLY A 31 0.07 -3.40 20.43
N ARG A 32 -0.81 -3.06 19.46
CA ARG A 32 -2.04 -2.30 19.70
C ARG A 32 -3.16 -3.19 20.21
N THR A 33 -3.15 -4.48 19.88
CA THR A 33 -4.07 -5.48 20.42
C THR A 33 -3.43 -6.24 21.60
N ALA A 34 -4.18 -7.16 22.23
CA ALA A 34 -3.74 -8.03 23.32
C ALA A 34 -3.12 -7.30 24.52
N ARG A 35 -3.69 -6.15 24.90
CA ARG A 35 -3.23 -5.33 26.04
C ARG A 35 -3.93 -5.70 27.33
N ALA A 36 -3.26 -5.43 28.46
CA ALA A 36 -3.83 -5.60 29.81
C ALA A 36 -4.41 -7.00 30.07
N GLY A 37 -3.76 -8.04 29.53
CA GLY A 37 -4.18 -9.44 29.70
C GLY A 37 -5.40 -9.86 28.88
N LYS A 38 -5.88 -9.02 27.95
CA LYS A 38 -6.95 -9.37 27.01
C LYS A 38 -6.38 -10.13 25.81
N ASP A 39 -7.21 -10.96 25.20
CA ASP A 39 -6.89 -11.63 23.94
C ASP A 39 -6.88 -10.64 22.77
N GLY A 40 -6.13 -10.99 21.73
CA GLY A 40 -6.00 -10.19 20.54
C GLY A 40 -5.45 -10.97 19.36
N ALA A 41 -5.81 -10.55 18.15
CA ALA A 41 -5.33 -11.17 16.93
C ALA A 41 -4.76 -10.15 15.95
N GLY A 42 -3.82 -10.59 15.12
CA GLY A 42 -3.26 -9.78 14.05
C GLY A 42 -3.24 -10.55 12.74
N LEU A 43 -3.47 -9.83 11.64
CA LEU A 43 -3.30 -10.36 10.28
C LEU A 43 -2.37 -9.43 9.50
N LEU A 44 -1.33 -10.02 8.92
CA LEU A 44 -0.43 -9.35 7.99
C LEU A 44 -0.77 -9.85 6.57
N LEU A 45 -1.29 -8.96 5.74
CA LEU A 45 -1.60 -9.22 4.34
C LEU A 45 -0.48 -8.65 3.48
N LEU A 46 0.23 -9.52 2.75
CA LEU A 46 1.33 -9.13 1.87
C LEU A 46 1.03 -9.56 0.43
N PRO A 47 1.31 -8.70 -0.57
CA PRO A 47 1.46 -9.16 -1.94
C PRO A 47 2.71 -10.04 -2.07
N ASP A 48 2.76 -10.86 -3.12
CA ASP A 48 3.85 -11.83 -3.33
C ASP A 48 5.24 -11.16 -3.37
N PHE A 49 5.35 -9.99 -3.99
CA PHE A 49 6.60 -9.25 -4.10
C PHE A 49 7.10 -8.70 -2.75
N GLU A 50 6.26 -8.63 -1.71
CA GLU A 50 6.64 -8.21 -0.36
C GLU A 50 6.92 -9.37 0.61
N LYS A 51 6.80 -10.63 0.15
CA LYS A 51 7.05 -11.82 0.99
C LYS A 51 8.47 -11.86 1.58
N PHE A 52 9.43 -11.11 1.02
CA PHE A 52 10.77 -10.96 1.60
C PHE A 52 10.71 -10.49 3.06
N PHE A 53 9.67 -9.74 3.45
CA PHE A 53 9.50 -9.23 4.82
C PHE A 53 9.35 -10.35 5.85
N LEU A 54 8.78 -11.50 5.46
CA LEU A 54 8.66 -12.67 6.33
C LEU A 54 10.02 -13.18 6.81
N ASN A 55 11.11 -12.90 6.08
CA ASN A 55 12.45 -13.24 6.54
C ASN A 55 12.85 -12.51 7.83
N LEU A 56 12.27 -11.34 8.10
CA LEU A 56 12.50 -10.57 9.32
C LEU A 56 11.67 -11.07 10.50
N LEU A 57 10.73 -12.00 10.27
CA LEU A 57 9.77 -12.50 11.26
C LEU A 57 9.91 -14.01 11.54
N LYS A 58 10.99 -14.66 11.08
CA LYS A 58 11.18 -16.12 11.16
C LYS A 58 11.13 -16.72 12.57
N ASP A 59 11.43 -15.91 13.58
CA ASP A 59 11.41 -16.27 15.00
C ASP A 59 10.01 -16.15 15.63
N LEU A 60 9.03 -15.61 14.90
CA LEU A 60 7.66 -15.48 15.38
C LEU A 60 6.81 -16.69 14.94
N PRO A 61 5.84 -17.13 15.78
CA PRO A 61 4.95 -18.24 15.45
C PRO A 61 3.86 -17.83 14.47
N LEU A 62 4.24 -17.43 13.26
CA LEU A 62 3.30 -17.02 12.22
C LEU A 62 2.61 -18.26 11.63
N THR A 63 1.29 -18.19 11.49
CA THR A 63 0.50 -19.21 10.80
C THR A 63 -0.02 -18.62 9.51
N GLU A 64 0.26 -19.28 8.39
CA GLU A 64 -0.30 -18.88 7.10
C GLU A 64 -1.81 -19.14 7.09
N ARG A 65 -2.57 -18.15 6.64
CA ARG A 65 -4.02 -18.27 6.47
C ARG A 65 -4.31 -18.69 5.04
N PRO A 66 -5.23 -19.66 4.82
CA PRO A 66 -5.60 -20.05 3.48
C PRO A 66 -6.18 -18.86 2.72
N ALA A 67 -5.89 -18.79 1.41
CA ALA A 67 -6.49 -17.80 0.54
C ALA A 67 -8.03 -17.88 0.59
N PRO A 68 -8.74 -16.75 0.47
CA PRO A 68 -10.19 -16.77 0.36
C PRO A 68 -10.65 -17.61 -0.84
N SER A 69 -11.86 -18.18 -0.75
CA SER A 69 -12.45 -18.90 -1.87
C SER A 69 -12.71 -17.97 -3.05
N ARG A 70 -12.78 -18.52 -4.27
CA ARG A 70 -13.09 -17.72 -5.46
C ARG A 70 -14.41 -16.94 -5.30
N ALA A 71 -15.45 -17.57 -4.78
CA ALA A 71 -16.73 -16.92 -4.53
C ALA A 71 -16.61 -15.72 -3.57
N ALA A 72 -15.81 -15.84 -2.50
CA ALA A 72 -15.59 -14.73 -1.57
C ALA A 72 -14.80 -13.57 -2.22
N LEU A 73 -13.86 -13.90 -3.11
CA LEU A 73 -13.13 -12.90 -3.88
C LEU A 73 -14.04 -12.19 -4.88
N ASP A 74 -14.90 -12.93 -5.59
CA ASP A 74 -15.86 -12.35 -6.54
C ASP A 74 -16.86 -11.42 -5.82
N GLU A 75 -17.33 -11.80 -4.62
CA GLU A 75 -18.18 -10.94 -3.80
C GLU A 75 -17.45 -9.67 -3.33
N ALA A 76 -16.20 -9.80 -2.88
CA ALA A 76 -15.39 -8.65 -2.50
C ALA A 76 -15.12 -7.72 -3.69
N GLN A 77 -14.85 -8.30 -4.86
CA GLN A 77 -14.63 -7.57 -6.10
C GLN A 77 -15.87 -6.74 -6.47
N ALA A 78 -17.07 -7.35 -6.44
CA ALA A 78 -18.31 -6.62 -6.72
C ALA A 78 -18.54 -5.43 -5.77
N ARG A 79 -18.09 -5.52 -4.51
CA ARG A 79 -18.15 -4.39 -3.57
C ARG A 79 -17.15 -3.29 -3.94
N VAL A 80 -15.96 -3.64 -4.39
CA VAL A 80 -14.94 -2.69 -4.88
C VAL A 80 -15.42 -1.99 -6.15
N ASP A 81 -15.95 -2.75 -7.11
CA ASP A 81 -16.48 -2.25 -8.39
C ASP A 81 -17.56 -1.20 -8.19
N LYS A 82 -18.35 -1.34 -7.12
CA LYS A 82 -19.36 -0.34 -6.73
C LYS A 82 -18.76 0.85 -6.00
N ALA A 83 -17.91 0.61 -5.00
CA ALA A 83 -17.45 1.65 -4.08
C ALA A 83 -16.40 2.60 -4.70
N LEU A 84 -15.53 2.09 -5.57
CA LEU A 84 -14.39 2.85 -6.07
C LEU A 84 -14.81 4.00 -7.01
N PRO A 85 -15.78 3.84 -7.93
CA PRO A 85 -16.32 4.96 -8.70
C PRO A 85 -16.99 6.03 -7.83
N GLU A 86 -17.74 5.62 -6.80
CA GLU A 86 -18.37 6.55 -5.84
C GLU A 86 -17.29 7.36 -5.08
N LEU A 87 -16.19 6.70 -4.71
CA LEU A 87 -15.06 7.35 -4.06
C LEU A 87 -14.42 8.41 -4.96
N HIS A 88 -14.13 8.08 -6.22
CA HIS A 88 -13.57 9.05 -7.18
C HIS A 88 -14.51 10.22 -7.49
N ALA A 89 -15.82 9.97 -7.50
CA ALA A 89 -16.81 11.02 -7.66
C ALA A 89 -16.81 11.98 -6.45
N SER A 90 -16.54 11.46 -5.23
CA SER A 90 -16.49 12.26 -4.01
C SER A 90 -15.18 13.06 -3.85
N ASP A 91 -14.05 12.50 -4.29
CA ASP A 91 -12.75 13.16 -4.32
C ASP A 91 -11.97 12.74 -5.57
N PRO A 92 -11.99 13.56 -6.63
CA PRO A 92 -11.30 13.26 -7.88
C PRO A 92 -9.77 13.09 -7.74
N ASN A 93 -9.17 13.61 -6.66
CA ASN A 93 -7.72 13.57 -6.47
C ASN A 93 -7.26 12.34 -5.69
N ILE A 94 -8.16 11.58 -5.06
CA ILE A 94 -7.78 10.49 -4.17
C ILE A 94 -6.95 9.41 -4.88
N GLY A 95 -7.28 9.12 -6.14
CA GLY A 95 -6.56 8.16 -6.96
C GLY A 95 -5.13 8.60 -7.31
N SER A 96 -4.95 9.85 -7.73
CA SER A 96 -3.62 10.39 -8.06
C SER A 96 -2.74 10.54 -6.82
N GLN A 97 -3.33 10.93 -5.68
CA GLN A 97 -2.64 10.96 -4.39
C GLN A 97 -2.23 9.55 -3.93
N ALA A 98 -3.13 8.56 -4.06
CA ALA A 98 -2.83 7.17 -3.74
C ALA A 98 -1.69 6.62 -4.62
N TYR A 99 -1.71 6.90 -5.92
CA TYR A 99 -0.64 6.54 -6.85
C TYR A 99 0.71 7.14 -6.44
N GLN A 100 0.76 8.45 -6.17
CA GLN A 100 2.00 9.11 -5.75
C GLN A 100 2.51 8.57 -4.41
N ALA A 101 1.62 8.32 -3.45
CA ALA A 101 1.97 7.74 -2.15
C ALA A 101 2.50 6.31 -2.30
N TRP A 102 1.83 5.48 -3.11
CA TRP A 102 2.23 4.10 -3.40
C TRP A 102 3.63 4.08 -4.02
N MET A 103 3.88 4.90 -5.05
CA MET A 103 5.17 4.98 -5.71
C MET A 103 6.27 5.47 -4.75
N GLY A 104 5.99 6.49 -3.95
CA GLY A 104 6.93 7.00 -2.95
C GLY A 104 7.31 5.96 -1.90
N GLN A 105 6.32 5.22 -1.40
CA GLN A 105 6.55 4.13 -0.45
C GLN A 105 7.43 3.03 -1.05
N HIS A 106 7.06 2.50 -2.22
CA HIS A 106 7.79 1.38 -2.83
C HIS A 106 9.17 1.80 -3.33
N LYS A 107 9.33 3.07 -3.73
CA LYS A 107 10.66 3.65 -4.02
C LYS A 107 11.62 3.54 -2.83
N SER A 108 11.12 3.67 -1.60
CA SER A 108 11.93 3.50 -0.38
C SER A 108 12.32 2.04 -0.12
N PHE A 109 11.60 1.08 -0.72
CA PHE A 109 11.84 -0.36 -0.61
C PHE A 109 12.50 -0.99 -1.83
N LEU A 110 12.83 -0.20 -2.85
CA LEU A 110 13.27 -0.68 -4.16
C LEU A 110 14.44 -1.69 -4.05
N GLY A 111 15.43 -1.42 -3.20
CA GLY A 111 16.54 -2.36 -2.96
C GLY A 111 16.14 -3.67 -2.26
N LYS A 112 15.11 -3.66 -1.40
CA LYS A 112 14.58 -4.87 -0.75
C LYS A 112 13.71 -5.69 -1.72
N LEU A 113 12.96 -4.99 -2.57
CA LEU A 113 12.13 -5.57 -3.63
C LEU A 113 12.99 -6.16 -4.77
N LYS A 114 14.25 -5.70 -4.90
CA LYS A 114 15.15 -6.03 -6.01
C LYS A 114 14.59 -5.62 -7.38
N TRP A 115 13.77 -4.58 -7.40
CA TRP A 115 13.22 -4.03 -8.64
C TRP A 115 14.20 -3.06 -9.30
N SER A 116 14.04 -2.83 -10.60
CA SER A 116 14.57 -1.67 -11.29
C SER A 116 13.64 -0.46 -11.14
N PRO A 117 14.10 0.76 -11.49
CA PRO A 117 13.22 1.92 -11.62
C PRO A 117 12.06 1.69 -12.60
N GLU A 118 12.29 0.96 -13.69
CA GLU A 118 11.28 0.60 -14.69
C GLU A 118 10.22 -0.34 -14.10
N GLU A 119 10.62 -1.39 -13.38
CA GLU A 119 9.70 -2.29 -12.70
C GLU A 119 8.85 -1.55 -11.64
N LEU A 120 9.44 -0.58 -10.91
CA LEU A 120 8.66 0.27 -10.00
C LEU A 120 7.57 1.04 -10.75
N VAL A 121 7.91 1.65 -11.90
CA VAL A 121 6.94 2.42 -12.69
C VAL A 121 5.87 1.52 -13.28
N GLU A 122 6.25 0.34 -13.77
CA GLU A 122 5.30 -0.67 -14.28
C GLU A 122 4.27 -1.05 -13.22
N TRP A 123 4.74 -1.44 -12.02
CA TRP A 123 3.83 -1.79 -10.91
C TRP A 123 3.01 -0.60 -10.40
N ALA A 124 3.58 0.61 -10.39
CA ALA A 124 2.82 1.81 -10.03
C ALA A 124 1.70 2.08 -11.03
N ASN A 125 1.96 1.90 -12.32
CA ASN A 125 0.97 2.12 -13.37
C ASN A 125 -0.12 1.04 -13.32
N HIS A 126 0.25 -0.22 -13.09
CA HIS A 126 -0.70 -1.29 -12.80
C HIS A 126 -1.55 -0.97 -11.57
N PHE A 127 -0.95 -0.46 -10.49
CA PHE A 127 -1.69 -0.02 -9.32
C PHE A 127 -2.71 1.09 -9.65
N ALA A 128 -2.33 2.07 -10.49
CA ALA A 128 -3.25 3.14 -10.90
C ALA A 128 -4.44 2.60 -11.72
N THR A 129 -4.20 1.78 -12.73
CA THR A 129 -5.25 1.37 -13.67
C THR A 129 -6.02 0.15 -13.21
N GLU A 130 -5.34 -0.89 -12.73
CA GLU A 130 -5.94 -2.19 -12.42
C GLU A 130 -6.41 -2.30 -10.96
N ILE A 131 -5.83 -1.53 -10.04
CA ILE A 131 -6.21 -1.58 -8.61
C ILE A 131 -7.05 -0.38 -8.22
N MET A 132 -6.67 0.81 -8.69
CA MET A 132 -7.36 2.06 -8.40
C MET A 132 -8.35 2.47 -9.50
N TYR A 133 -8.57 1.67 -10.55
CA TYR A 133 -9.54 1.94 -11.64
C TYR A 133 -9.48 3.34 -12.23
N LEU A 134 -8.27 3.90 -12.30
CA LEU A 134 -8.07 5.18 -12.97
C LEU A 134 -8.08 4.95 -14.48
N PRO A 135 -8.74 5.82 -15.25
CA PRO A 135 -8.86 5.66 -16.70
C PRO A 135 -7.51 5.80 -17.40
N GLU A 136 -6.56 6.49 -16.77
CA GLU A 136 -5.21 6.69 -17.26
C GLU A 136 -4.21 6.81 -16.10
N VAL A 137 -2.92 6.65 -16.41
CA VAL A 137 -1.85 6.83 -15.45
C VAL A 137 -1.77 8.30 -15.03
N PRO A 138 -1.86 8.61 -13.71
CA PRO A 138 -1.78 9.99 -13.24
C PRO A 138 -0.45 10.67 -13.58
N ALA A 139 -0.54 11.93 -13.97
CA ALA A 139 0.64 12.74 -14.23
C ALA A 139 1.38 13.10 -12.93
N LEU A 140 2.71 13.08 -12.97
CA LEU A 140 3.56 13.50 -11.86
C LEU A 140 4.30 14.80 -12.20
N GLU A 141 4.45 15.67 -11.21
CA GLU A 141 5.30 16.85 -11.36
C GLU A 141 6.76 16.45 -11.67
N ALA A 142 7.39 17.16 -12.61
CA ALA A 142 8.81 16.93 -12.95
C ALA A 142 9.74 17.05 -11.73
N LYS A 143 9.38 17.89 -10.74
CA LYS A 143 10.09 18.00 -9.46
C LYS A 143 10.00 16.70 -8.66
N THR A 144 8.80 16.14 -8.52
CA THR A 144 8.56 14.85 -7.84
C THR A 144 9.33 13.72 -8.50
N VAL A 145 9.24 13.59 -9.82
CA VAL A 145 10.01 12.59 -10.59
C VAL A 145 11.52 12.75 -10.37
N GLY A 146 11.98 14.00 -10.31
CA GLY A 146 13.38 14.32 -10.01
C GLY A 146 13.82 13.90 -8.61
N MET A 147 13.01 14.20 -7.58
CA MET A 147 13.29 13.80 -6.19
C MET A 147 13.30 12.27 -6.02
N MET A 148 12.48 11.57 -6.80
CA MET A 148 12.43 10.10 -6.80
C MET A 148 13.56 9.48 -7.64
N GLY A 149 14.35 10.26 -8.38
CA GLY A 149 15.41 9.74 -9.25
C GLY A 149 14.87 8.92 -10.42
N LEU A 150 13.66 9.21 -10.89
CA LEU A 150 12.98 8.47 -11.97
C LEU A 150 12.99 9.23 -13.31
N LYS A 151 13.90 10.19 -13.47
CA LYS A 151 13.99 10.97 -14.71
C LYS A 151 14.34 10.06 -15.89
N GLY A 152 13.54 10.11 -16.95
CA GLY A 152 13.78 9.35 -18.18
C GLY A 152 13.30 7.89 -18.14
N VAL A 153 12.72 7.44 -17.02
CA VAL A 153 12.11 6.10 -16.94
C VAL A 153 10.83 6.07 -17.77
N ALA A 154 10.70 5.07 -18.63
CA ALA A 154 9.53 4.91 -19.50
C ALA A 154 8.26 4.66 -18.68
N GLY A 155 7.10 5.10 -19.18
CA GLY A 155 5.80 4.92 -18.54
C GLY A 155 5.40 6.00 -17.54
N ILE A 156 6.27 6.98 -17.25
CA ILE A 156 5.92 8.15 -16.43
C ILE A 156 5.25 9.22 -17.31
N VAL A 157 4.07 9.66 -16.89
CA VAL A 157 3.40 10.83 -17.44
C VAL A 157 3.82 12.07 -16.65
N LEU A 158 4.35 13.10 -17.33
CA LEU A 158 4.74 14.35 -16.68
C LEU A 158 3.57 15.33 -16.70
N ALA A 159 3.28 15.95 -15.55
CA ALA A 159 2.31 17.04 -15.48
C ALA A 159 2.81 18.21 -16.36
N GLY A 160 1.92 18.71 -17.23
CA GLY A 160 2.22 19.87 -18.07
C GLY A 160 2.64 21.06 -17.21
N ARG A 161 3.62 21.84 -17.68
CA ARG A 161 3.95 23.13 -17.04
C ARG A 161 2.78 24.10 -17.26
N GLY A 162 1.82 24.09 -16.33
CA GLY A 162 0.81 25.14 -16.19
C GLY A 162 -0.63 24.70 -16.39
N GLU A 163 -1.20 23.99 -15.41
CA GLU A 163 -2.63 24.05 -15.10
C GLU A 163 -2.80 24.12 -13.57
N SER A 164 -2.25 25.18 -12.98
CA SER A 164 -2.84 25.76 -11.77
C SER A 164 -3.61 26.99 -12.24
N ARG A 165 -4.93 26.89 -12.26
CA ARG A 165 -5.83 28.04 -12.26
C ARG A 165 -6.65 27.99 -10.99
#